data_AF-A0A2V7FAT1-F1
#
_entry.id   AF-A0A2V7FAT1-F1
#
_cell.length_a   1.000
_cell.length_b   1.000
_cell.length_c   1.000
_cell.angle_alpha   90.00
_cell.angle_beta   90.00
_cell.angle_gamma   90.00
#
_symmetry.space_group_name_H-M   'P 1'
#
loop_
_entity.id
_entity.type
_entity.pdbx_description
1 polymer ?
#
loop_
_entity_poly.entity_id
_entity_poly.type
_entity_poly.pdbx_seq_one_letter_code
_entity_poly.pdbx_strand_id
1 'polypeptide(L)'
;MKTTSAVILVVGVVVGLAHAGEPLQTLKEGSWLCTTPEAYDLAIVEQHRPNSDLEGVKERFLAEKLCIYADAGFVEKMMVPFATVLERQGNMVKVTFTVQFRKRLALLHRQISRVTFVGWTAARNLQDQEIL
;
A
#
# COMPACT_ATOMS: atom_id res chain seq x y z
N MET A 1 -18.30 48.12 -13.37
CA MET A 1 -18.36 46.81 -14.06
C MET A 1 -17.92 45.74 -13.07
N LYS A 2 -18.84 44.85 -12.67
CA LYS A 2 -18.57 43.75 -11.73
C LYS A 2 -18.30 42.48 -12.55
N THR A 3 -17.05 42.04 -12.60
CA THR A 3 -16.68 40.75 -13.19
C THR A 3 -16.88 39.66 -12.15
N THR A 4 -18.01 38.96 -12.23
CA THR A 4 -18.23 37.71 -11.50
C THR A 4 -17.35 36.62 -12.10
N SER A 5 -16.29 36.26 -11.38
CA SER A 5 -15.42 35.13 -11.70
C SER A 5 -16.10 33.85 -11.23
N ALA A 6 -16.56 33.02 -12.18
CA ALA A 6 -17.15 31.72 -11.89
C ALA A 6 -16.02 30.72 -11.61
N VAL A 7 -15.86 30.33 -10.35
CA VAL A 7 -14.99 29.23 -9.94
C VAL A 7 -15.70 27.92 -10.31
N ILE A 8 -15.22 27.25 -11.36
CA ILE A 8 -15.68 25.91 -11.72
C ILE A 8 -15.00 24.93 -10.76
N LEU A 9 -15.76 24.49 -9.75
CA LEU A 9 -15.39 23.41 -8.85
C LEU A 9 -15.50 22.08 -9.63
N VAL A 10 -14.39 21.63 -10.19
CA VAL A 10 -14.29 20.29 -10.79
C VAL A 10 -14.22 19.29 -9.65
N VAL A 11 -15.38 18.77 -9.23
CA VAL A 11 -15.47 17.59 -8.38
C VAL A 11 -15.10 16.38 -9.24
N GLY A 12 -13.81 16.06 -9.28
CA GLY A 12 -13.32 14.83 -9.91
C GLY A 12 -13.73 13.63 -9.07
N VAL A 13 -14.86 13.01 -9.40
CA VAL A 13 -15.18 11.66 -8.91
C VAL A 13 -14.28 10.70 -9.68
N VAL A 14 -13.21 10.23 -9.05
CA VAL A 14 -12.38 9.14 -9.59
C VAL A 14 -13.17 7.85 -9.40
N VAL A 15 -14.05 7.55 -10.37
CA VAL A 15 -14.66 6.22 -10.46
C VAL A 15 -13.57 5.29 -11.00
N GLY A 16 -12.92 4.54 -10.10
CA GLY A 16 -12.03 3.46 -10.50
C GLY A 16 -12.85 2.41 -11.25
N LEU A 17 -12.65 2.32 -12.57
CA LEU A 17 -13.16 1.23 -13.38
C LEU A 17 -12.36 -0.03 -13.01
N ALA A 18 -12.82 -0.77 -12.01
CA ALA A 18 -12.37 -2.14 -11.81
C ALA A 18 -12.90 -2.97 -12.98
N HIS A 19 -12.01 -3.32 -13.92
CA HIS A 19 -12.35 -4.14 -15.07
C HIS A 19 -12.39 -5.60 -14.60
N ALA A 20 -13.55 -6.24 -14.74
CA ALA A 20 -13.68 -7.68 -14.49
C ALA A 20 -12.73 -8.44 -15.45
N GLY A 21 -11.63 -8.97 -14.91
CA GLY A 21 -10.57 -9.64 -15.66
C GLY A 21 -9.15 -9.27 -15.22
N GLU A 22 -8.96 -8.26 -14.35
CA GLU A 22 -7.63 -7.98 -13.79
C GLU A 22 -7.19 -9.12 -12.85
N PRO A 23 -5.96 -9.65 -13.01
CA PRO A 23 -5.44 -10.69 -12.14
C PRO A 23 -5.42 -10.17 -10.70
N LEU A 24 -5.77 -11.04 -9.76
CA LEU A 24 -5.65 -10.70 -8.35
C LEU A 24 -4.17 -10.52 -8.04
N GLN A 25 -3.74 -9.31 -7.71
CA GLN A 25 -2.33 -9.02 -7.43
C GLN A 25 -2.10 -8.88 -5.94
N THR A 26 -0.93 -9.29 -5.45
CA THR A 26 -0.47 -9.08 -4.08
C THR A 26 0.91 -8.44 -4.05
N LEU A 27 1.36 -7.99 -2.88
CA LEU A 27 2.72 -7.49 -2.69
C LEU A 27 3.71 -8.65 -2.53
N LYS A 28 4.85 -8.54 -3.21
CA LYS A 28 6.03 -9.36 -2.94
C LYS A 28 6.49 -9.16 -1.50
N GLU A 29 6.91 -10.25 -0.87
CA GLU A 29 7.63 -10.16 0.39
C GLU A 29 8.88 -9.29 0.21
N GLY A 30 9.17 -8.48 1.23
CA GLY A 30 10.31 -7.59 1.25
C GLY A 30 10.13 -6.30 0.47
N SER A 31 8.87 -5.96 0.13
CA SER A 31 8.54 -4.72 -0.55
C SER A 31 8.16 -3.61 0.43
N TRP A 32 8.47 -2.37 0.06
CA TRP A 32 7.99 -1.18 0.77
C TRP A 32 6.68 -0.68 0.18
N LEU A 33 5.82 -0.18 1.05
CA LEU A 33 4.67 0.63 0.70
C LEU A 33 4.79 1.98 1.41
N CYS A 34 4.83 3.07 0.66
CA CYS A 34 5.13 4.40 1.19
C CYS A 34 4.06 5.45 0.88
N THR A 35 4.03 6.55 1.62
CA THR A 35 3.05 7.62 1.41
C THR A 35 3.26 8.39 0.11
N THR A 36 4.51 8.49 -0.36
CA THR A 36 4.89 9.11 -1.63
C THR A 36 5.96 8.29 -2.38
N PRO A 37 6.14 8.51 -3.70
CA PRO A 37 7.24 7.91 -4.45
C PRO A 37 8.63 8.26 -3.89
N GLU A 38 8.83 9.50 -3.44
CA GLU A 38 10.12 9.96 -2.90
C GLU A 38 10.47 9.25 -1.59
N ALA A 39 9.47 9.01 -0.73
CA ALA A 39 9.64 8.22 0.48
C ALA A 39 9.99 6.75 0.16
N TYR A 40 9.43 6.20 -0.92
CA TYR A 40 9.81 4.87 -1.41
C TYR A 40 11.25 4.83 -1.89
N ASP A 41 11.70 5.81 -2.67
CA ASP A 41 13.09 5.89 -3.13
C ASP A 41 14.05 5.98 -1.94
N LEU A 42 13.72 6.79 -0.94
CA LEU A 42 14.49 6.86 0.31
C LEU A 42 14.55 5.51 1.03
N ALA A 43 13.45 4.76 1.11
CA ALA A 43 13.41 3.43 1.73
C ALA A 43 14.35 2.45 1.02
N ILE A 44 14.36 2.47 -0.32
CA ILE A 44 15.23 1.64 -1.13
C ILE A 44 16.70 2.01 -0.91
N VAL A 45 17.02 3.31 -0.87
CA VAL A 45 18.40 3.78 -0.63
C VAL A 45 18.88 3.36 0.77
N GLU A 46 18.07 3.55 1.81
CA GLU A 46 18.42 3.18 3.17
C GLU A 46 18.60 1.66 3.34
N GLN A 47 17.74 0.85 2.70
CA GLN A 47 17.87 -0.61 2.72
C GLN A 47 19.15 -1.11 2.05
N HIS A 48 19.59 -0.49 0.94
CA HIS A 48 20.77 -0.92 0.19
C HIS A 48 22.08 -0.27 0.67
N ARG A 49 22.03 0.54 1.73
CA ARG A 49 23.22 1.16 2.31
C ARG A 49 24.17 0.09 2.89
N PRO A 50 25.49 0.24 2.78
CA PRO A 50 26.43 -0.65 3.48
C PRO A 50 26.15 -0.65 4.99
N ASN A 51 26.12 -1.84 5.59
CA ASN A 51 25.76 -2.04 7.00
C ASN A 51 24.36 -1.52 7.37
N SER A 52 23.40 -1.57 6.44
CA SER A 52 22.01 -1.19 6.73
C SER A 52 21.42 -2.04 7.85
N ASP A 53 20.92 -1.37 8.88
CA ASP A 53 20.04 -1.96 9.87
C ASP A 53 18.60 -1.87 9.37
N LEU A 54 18.19 -2.90 8.63
CA LEU A 54 16.87 -2.93 8.02
C LEU A 54 15.74 -2.84 9.06
N GLU A 55 15.89 -3.48 10.23
CA GLU A 55 14.87 -3.41 11.28
C GLU A 55 14.77 -2.00 11.86
N GLY A 56 15.90 -1.34 12.14
CA GLY A 56 15.90 0.06 12.57
C GLY A 56 15.28 1.01 11.53
N VAL A 57 15.49 0.75 10.24
CA VAL A 57 14.84 1.51 9.15
C VAL A 57 13.34 1.30 9.16
N LYS A 58 12.85 0.05 9.31
CA LYS A 58 11.41 -0.26 9.39
C LYS A 58 10.76 0.46 10.55
N GLU A 59 11.36 0.39 11.74
CA GLU A 59 10.82 1.02 12.95
C GLU A 59 10.73 2.54 12.78
N ARG A 60 11.80 3.17 12.30
CA ARG A 60 11.84 4.61 12.05
C ARG A 60 10.78 5.04 11.03
N PHE A 61 10.70 4.35 9.89
CA PHE A 61 9.79 4.73 8.81
C PHE A 61 8.32 4.52 9.19
N LEU A 62 8.05 3.50 10.00
CA LEU A 62 6.73 3.28 10.58
C LEU A 62 6.38 4.38 11.60
N ALA A 63 7.32 4.74 12.49
CA ALA A 63 7.12 5.78 13.50
C ALA A 63 6.86 7.16 12.86
N GLU A 64 7.57 7.48 11.78
CA GLU A 64 7.39 8.70 10.99
C GLU A 64 6.18 8.62 10.03
N LYS A 65 5.50 7.46 9.97
CA LYS A 65 4.35 7.19 9.07
C LYS A 65 4.69 7.38 7.60
N LEU A 66 5.95 7.16 7.23
CA LEU A 66 6.44 7.28 5.85
C LEU A 66 6.16 6.02 5.06
N CYS A 67 6.51 4.86 5.63
CA CYS A 67 6.40 3.58 4.94
C CYS A 67 6.06 2.43 5.89
N ILE A 68 5.51 1.38 5.29
CA ILE A 68 5.32 0.07 5.89
C ILE A 68 6.10 -0.94 5.06
N TYR A 69 6.71 -1.91 5.73
CA TYR A 69 7.40 -3.02 5.09
C TYR A 69 6.50 -4.24 5.02
N ALA A 70 6.32 -4.81 3.83
CA ALA A 70 5.57 -6.03 3.62
C ALA A 70 6.47 -7.26 3.88
N ASP A 71 6.63 -7.64 5.15
CA ASP A 71 7.24 -8.92 5.52
C ASP A 71 6.30 -10.11 5.27
N ALA A 72 6.81 -11.34 5.40
CA ALA A 72 6.02 -12.56 5.23
C ALA A 72 4.73 -12.56 6.08
N GLY A 73 4.83 -12.16 7.35
CA GLY A 73 3.69 -12.14 8.26
C GLY A 73 2.65 -11.06 7.95
N PHE A 74 3.04 -10.01 7.21
CA PHE A 74 2.17 -8.99 6.67
C PHE A 74 1.48 -9.48 5.40
N VAL A 75 2.25 -10.09 4.49
CA VAL A 75 1.74 -10.63 3.21
C VAL A 75 0.69 -11.72 3.46
N GLU A 76 0.94 -12.64 4.40
CA GLU A 76 -0.01 -13.70 4.78
C GLU A 76 -1.36 -13.18 5.31
N LYS A 77 -1.40 -11.95 5.84
CA LYS A 77 -2.61 -11.34 6.42
C LYS A 77 -3.39 -10.48 5.43
N MET A 78 -2.89 -10.27 4.22
CA MET A 78 -3.61 -9.53 3.17
C MET A 78 -4.86 -10.32 2.73
N MET A 79 -5.99 -9.62 2.65
CA MET A 79 -7.27 -10.16 2.19
C MET A 79 -7.45 -9.95 0.70
N VAL A 80 -8.20 -10.82 0.04
CA VAL A 80 -8.71 -10.59 -1.33
C VAL A 80 -9.64 -9.36 -1.36
N PRO A 81 -9.54 -8.46 -2.36
CA PRO A 81 -8.49 -8.41 -3.38
C PRO A 81 -7.17 -7.92 -2.77
N PHE A 82 -6.09 -8.67 -3.03
CA PHE A 82 -4.83 -8.55 -2.28
C PHE A 82 -4.09 -7.22 -2.52
N ALA A 83 -4.26 -6.58 -3.68
CA ALA A 83 -3.80 -5.25 -4.03
C ALA A 83 -4.51 -4.75 -5.30
N THR A 84 -5.11 -3.56 -5.24
CA THR A 84 -5.71 -2.86 -6.39
C THR A 84 -4.85 -1.66 -6.75
N VAL A 85 -4.49 -1.51 -8.02
CA VAL A 85 -3.77 -0.32 -8.52
C VAL A 85 -4.76 0.83 -8.68
N LEU A 86 -4.49 1.95 -8.00
CA LEU A 86 -5.27 3.17 -8.08
C LEU A 86 -4.69 4.18 -9.09
N GLU A 87 -3.37 4.25 -9.18
CA GLU A 87 -2.65 5.24 -9.98
C GLU A 87 -1.31 4.68 -10.45
N ARG A 88 -0.83 5.12 -11.61
CA ARG A 88 0.51 4.78 -12.14
C ARG A 88 1.27 6.06 -12.45
N GLN A 89 2.50 6.15 -11.98
CA GLN A 89 3.45 7.23 -12.29
C GLN A 89 4.80 6.61 -12.66
N GLY A 90 5.12 6.57 -13.95
CA GLY A 90 6.33 5.91 -14.44
C GLY A 90 6.38 4.43 -14.04
N ASN A 91 7.40 4.03 -13.28
CA ASN A 91 7.58 2.68 -12.75
C ASN A 91 6.94 2.47 -11.36
N MET A 92 6.33 3.51 -10.79
CA MET A 92 5.66 3.48 -9.49
C MET A 92 4.16 3.32 -9.66
N VAL A 93 3.56 2.59 -8.72
CA VAL A 93 2.12 2.35 -8.66
C VAL A 93 1.61 2.69 -7.27
N LYS A 94 0.50 3.41 -7.22
CA LYS A 94 -0.27 3.60 -6.00
C LYS A 94 -1.24 2.45 -5.87
N VAL A 95 -1.18 1.73 -4.76
CA VAL A 95 -2.00 0.55 -4.52
C VAL A 95 -2.82 0.71 -3.26
N THR A 96 -3.94 0.01 -3.22
CA THR A 96 -4.73 -0.19 -2.01
C THR A 96 -4.96 -1.65 -1.73
N PHE A 97 -4.91 -2.03 -0.46
CA PHE A 97 -5.20 -3.39 -0.02
C PHE A 97 -5.68 -3.40 1.42
N THR A 98 -6.36 -4.49 1.81
CA THR A 98 -6.90 -4.63 3.17
C THR A 98 -6.21 -5.79 3.88
N VAL A 99 -5.67 -5.52 5.07
CA VAL A 99 -5.09 -6.54 5.95
C VAL A 99 -6.06 -6.86 7.08
N GLN A 100 -6.23 -8.15 7.37
CA GLN A 100 -7.04 -8.59 8.51
C GLN A 100 -6.17 -9.04 9.67
N PHE A 101 -6.28 -8.33 10.80
CA PHE A 101 -5.67 -8.74 12.04
C PHE A 101 -6.70 -9.51 12.88
N ARG A 102 -6.28 -10.67 13.39
CA ARG A 102 -7.10 -11.52 14.27
C ARG A 102 -6.42 -11.56 15.64
N LYS A 103 -7.04 -10.97 16.66
CA LYS A 103 -6.58 -11.03 18.04
C LYS A 103 -7.48 -11.96 18.85
N ARG A 104 -6.90 -12.97 19.50
CA ARG A 104 -7.62 -13.84 20.43
C ARG A 104 -7.65 -13.15 21.80
N LEU A 105 -8.85 -12.88 22.31
CA LEU A 105 -9.05 -12.22 23.61
C LEU A 105 -9.36 -13.22 24.73
N ALA A 106 -10.03 -14.34 24.40
CA ALA A 106 -10.31 -15.46 25.31
C ALA A 106 -10.45 -16.77 24.53
N LEU A 107 -10.73 -17.90 25.20
CA LEU A 107 -10.92 -19.21 24.55
C LEU A 107 -11.93 -19.15 23.39
N LEU A 108 -13.02 -18.39 23.54
CA LEU A 108 -14.13 -18.25 22.57
C LEU A 108 -14.21 -16.88 21.87
N HIS A 109 -13.53 -15.84 22.37
CA HIS A 109 -13.66 -14.48 21.84
C HIS A 109 -12.50 -14.13 20.90
N ARG A 110 -12.84 -13.81 19.64
CA ARG A 110 -11.92 -13.32 18.62
C ARG A 110 -12.32 -11.90 18.22
N GLN A 111 -11.37 -10.98 18.27
CA GLN A 111 -11.52 -9.67 17.66
C GLN A 111 -10.90 -9.71 16.26
N ILE A 112 -11.67 -9.28 15.28
CA ILE A 112 -11.23 -9.12 13.90
C ILE A 112 -11.16 -7.63 13.63
N SER A 113 -10.00 -7.11 13.26
CA SER A 113 -9.86 -5.76 12.70
C SER A 113 -9.39 -5.86 11.26
N ARG A 114 -9.94 -5.00 10.41
CA ARG A 114 -9.55 -4.85 9.01
C ARG A 114 -9.00 -3.45 8.84
N VAL A 115 -7.82 -3.34 8.25
CA VAL A 115 -7.16 -2.07 7.99
C VAL A 115 -6.88 -1.98 6.51
N THR A 116 -7.39 -0.93 5.88
CA THR A 116 -7.11 -0.63 4.47
C THR A 116 -5.90 0.29 4.40
N PHE A 117 -4.88 -0.15 3.67
CA PHE A 117 -3.68 0.62 3.39
C PHE A 117 -3.76 1.21 1.98
N VAL A 118 -3.14 2.38 1.82
CA VAL A 118 -2.97 3.05 0.53
C VAL A 118 -1.55 3.60 0.50
N GLY A 119 -0.80 3.29 -0.56
CA GLY A 119 0.55 3.82 -0.72
C GLY A 119 1.19 3.46 -2.04
N TRP A 120 2.39 3.97 -2.24
CA TRP A 120 3.21 3.82 -3.44
C TRP A 120 4.22 2.70 -3.28
N THR A 121 4.41 1.93 -4.35
CA THR A 121 5.44 0.90 -4.47
C THR A 121 5.89 0.79 -5.93
N ALA A 122 7.00 0.10 -6.19
CA ALA A 122 7.40 -0.18 -7.57
C ALA A 122 6.46 -1.21 -8.21
N ALA A 123 6.10 -1.02 -9.49
CA ALA A 123 5.20 -1.92 -10.22
C ALA A 123 5.66 -3.38 -10.19
N ARG A 124 6.98 -3.61 -10.21
CA ARG A 124 7.60 -4.94 -10.14
C ARG A 124 7.37 -5.68 -8.81
N ASN A 125 6.91 -4.97 -7.77
CA ASN A 125 6.61 -5.55 -6.46
C ASN A 125 5.20 -6.14 -6.40
N LEU A 126 4.38 -5.91 -7.43
CA LEU A 126 3.13 -6.62 -7.59
C LEU A 126 3.40 -7.97 -8.24
N GLN A 127 2.77 -9.00 -7.69
CA GLN A 127 2.80 -10.35 -8.23
C GLN A 127 1.37 -10.87 -8.35
N ASP A 128 1.11 -11.61 -9.42
CA ASP A 128 -0.20 -12.25 -9.59
C ASP A 128 -0.35 -13.37 -8.56
N GLN A 129 -1.55 -13.47 -7.99
CA GLN A 129 -1.91 -14.45 -6.99
C GLN A 129 -3.06 -15.30 -7.53
N GLU A 130 -2.78 -16.58 -7.73
CA GLU A 130 -3.81 -17.56 -8.03
C GLU A 130 -4.57 -17.88 -6.74
N ILE A 131 -5.90 -17.81 -6.78
CA ILE A 131 -6.73 -18.41 -5.72
C ILE A 131 -6.83 -19.91 -6.05
N LEU A 132 -6.15 -20.74 -5.28
CA LEU A 132 -6.35 -22.20 -5.24
C LEU A 132 -7.68 -22.54 -4.56
#